data_AF-A0A662EXB4-F1
#
_entry.id   AF-A0A662EXB4-F1
#
_cell.length_a   1.000
_cell.length_b   1.000
_cell.length_c   1.000
_cell.angle_alpha   90.00
_cell.angle_beta   90.00
_cell.angle_gamma   90.00
#
_symmetry.space_group_name_H-M   'P 1'
#
loop_
_entity.id
_entity.type
_entity.pdbx_description
1 polymer ?
#
loop_
_entity_poly.entity_id
_entity_poly.type
_entity_poly.pdbx_seq_one_letter_code
_entity_poly.pdbx_strand_id
1 'polypeptide(L)' 'MTDKRTLEISEDLVQVIEDHLSELSAGSVSEYVEALLRTALTEAGYLAPYSAEEEAEVERRLRDLGYID' A
#
# COMPACT_ATOMS: atom_id res chain seq x y z
N MET A 1 -5.77 -16.36 -2.44
CA MET A 1 -4.60 -16.63 -1.58
C MET A 1 -3.51 -15.69 -2.06
N THR A 2 -3.08 -14.74 -1.24
CA THR A 2 -2.04 -13.78 -1.63
C THR A 2 -0.70 -14.50 -1.55
N ASP A 3 -0.07 -14.80 -2.69
CA ASP A 3 1.27 -15.35 -2.74
C ASP A 3 2.26 -14.36 -2.12
N LYS A 4 2.74 -14.64 -0.90
CA LYS A 4 3.76 -13.84 -0.23
C LYS A 4 5.14 -14.43 -0.52
N ARG A 5 6.11 -13.58 -0.83
CA ARG A 5 7.53 -13.95 -0.98
C ARG A 5 8.36 -13.33 0.15
N THR A 6 9.38 -14.06 0.59
CA THR A 6 10.35 -13.57 1.58
C THR A 6 11.38 -12.69 0.89
N LEU A 7 11.70 -11.54 1.50
CA LEU A 7 12.77 -10.63 1.10
C LEU A 7 13.71 -10.45 2.30
N GLU A 8 15.00 -10.32 2.02
CA GLU A 8 16.00 -10.01 3.05
C GLU A 8 16.24 -8.50 3.07
N ILE A 9 16.20 -7.92 4.27
CA ILE A 9 16.41 -6.50 4.54
C ILE A 9 17.42 -6.36 5.66
N SER A 10 18.17 -5.26 5.64
CA SER A 10 19.20 -4.98 6.65
C SER A 10 18.59 -4.96 8.05
N GLU A 11 19.22 -5.67 8.99
CA GLU A 11 18.77 -5.74 10.38
C GLU A 11 18.68 -4.35 11.02
N ASP A 12 19.66 -3.47 10.75
CA ASP A 12 19.64 -2.07 11.20
C ASP A 12 18.37 -1.32 10.79
N LEU A 13 17.87 -1.57 9.57
CA LEU A 13 16.64 -0.93 9.09
C LEU A 13 15.41 -1.50 9.78
N VAL A 14 15.38 -2.81 10.00
CA VAL A 14 14.29 -3.48 10.73
C VAL A 14 14.21 -2.95 12.15
N GLN A 15 15.35 -2.85 12.85
CA GLN A 15 15.41 -2.36 14.22
C GLN A 15 14.87 -0.94 14.34
N VAL A 16 15.29 -0.03 13.44
CA VAL A 16 14.79 1.35 13.43
C VAL A 16 13.29 1.39 13.19
N ILE A 17 12.76 0.56 12.28
CA ILE A 17 11.31 0.49 12.05
C ILE A 17 10.60 0.00 13.30
N GLU A 18 11.08 -1.07 13.94
CA GLU A 18 10.49 -1.65 15.15
C GLU A 18 10.45 -0.65 16.30
N ASP A 19 11.54 0.08 16.52
CA ASP A 19 11.66 1.09 17.57
C ASP A 19 10.66 2.25 17.39
N HIS A 20 10.25 2.52 16.14
CA HIS A 20 9.34 3.61 15.78
C HIS A 20 7.97 3.15 15.26
N LEU A 21 7.60 1.87 15.39
CA LEU A 21 6.33 1.33 14.86
C LEU A 21 5.10 2.11 15.33
N SER A 22 5.12 2.54 16.59
CA SER A 22 4.04 3.31 17.22
C SER A 22 3.86 4.70 16.59
N GLU A 23 4.94 5.32 16.12
CA GLU A 23 4.91 6.61 15.40
C GLU A 23 4.50 6.43 13.94
N LEU A 24 4.88 5.29 13.34
CA LEU A 24 4.60 4.94 11.96
C LEU A 24 3.17 4.42 11.73
N SER A 25 2.35 4.34 12.79
CA SER A 25 0.96 3.86 12.75
C SER A 25 0.79 2.49 12.08
N ALA A 26 1.79 1.63 12.18
CA ALA A 26 1.80 0.28 11.60
C ALA A 26 1.83 -0.78 12.71
N GLY A 27 1.13 -1.90 12.52
CA GLY A 27 1.09 -3.02 13.46
C GLY A 27 2.28 -3.97 13.33
N SER A 28 3.05 -3.89 12.25
CA SER A 28 4.28 -4.68 12.04
C SER A 28 5.22 -4.04 11.01
N VAL A 29 6.50 -4.43 11.04
CA VAL A 29 7.49 -4.03 10.03
C VAL A 29 7.03 -4.41 8.63
N SER A 30 6.49 -5.61 8.46
CA SER A 30 5.97 -6.11 7.18
C SER A 30 4.86 -5.22 6.63
N GLU A 31 3.91 -4.82 7.48
CA GLU A 31 2.82 -3.92 7.10
C GLU A 31 3.35 -2.54 6.69
N TYR A 32 4.28 -1.99 7.47
CA TYR A 32 4.91 -0.72 7.15
C TYR A 32 5.65 -0.75 5.80
N VAL A 33 6.47 -1.78 5.57
CA VAL A 33 7.22 -1.96 4.32
C VAL A 33 6.27 -2.14 3.14
N GLU A 34 5.20 -2.92 3.29
CA GLU A 34 4.20 -3.12 2.24
C GLU A 34 3.49 -1.80 1.88
N ALA A 35 3.08 -1.01 2.87
CA ALA A 35 2.45 0.29 2.66
C ALA A 35 3.41 1.30 2.00
N LEU A 36 4.66 1.34 2.46
CA LEU A 36 5.70 2.21 1.89
C LEU A 36 5.99 1.85 0.43
N LEU A 37 6.17 0.56 0.13
CA LEU A 37 6.44 0.08 -1.22
C LEU A 37 5.25 0.35 -2.15
N ARG A 38 4.03 0.08 -1.69
CA ARG A 38 2.82 0.40 -2.48
C ARG A 38 2.76 1.88 -2.80
N THR A 39 2.96 2.75 -1.81
CA THR A 39 2.96 4.21 -2.00
C THR A 39 4.04 4.64 -3.00
N ALA A 40 5.29 4.22 -2.79
CA ALA A 40 6.40 4.60 -3.64
C ALA A 40 6.23 4.12 -5.09
N LEU A 41 5.71 2.91 -5.28
CA LEU A 41 5.46 2.35 -6.62
C LEU A 41 4.26 3.00 -7.31
N THR A 42 3.23 3.40 -6.56
CA THR A 42 2.11 4.18 -7.10
C THR A 42 2.57 5.58 -7.53
N GLU A 43 3.34 6.28 -6.70
CA GLU A 43 3.87 7.60 -7.02
C GLU A 43 4.82 7.58 -8.23
N ALA A 44 5.59 6.50 -8.37
CA ALA A 44 6.45 6.27 -9.52
C ALA A 44 5.70 5.79 -10.77
N GLY A 45 4.37 5.57 -10.69
CA GLY A 45 3.52 5.16 -11.80
C GLY A 45 3.61 3.68 -12.18
N TYR A 46 4.24 2.85 -11.34
CA TYR A 46 4.35 1.40 -11.55
C TYR A 46 3.15 0.62 -11.03
N LEU A 47 2.40 1.16 -10.07
CA LEU A 47 1.16 0.60 -9.56
C LEU A 47 -0.01 1.57 -9.80
N ALA A 48 -1.17 1.01 -10.09
CA ALA A 48 -2.41 1.76 -10.03
C ALA A 48 -2.72 2.10 -8.54
N PRO A 49 -3.22 3.31 -8.24
CA PRO A 49 -3.54 3.73 -6.88
C PRO A 49 -4.68 2.91 -6.25
N TYR A 50 -5.50 2.27 -7.09
CA TYR A 50 -6.60 1.40 -6.70
C TYR A 50 -6.41 0.03 -7.32
N SER A 51 -6.86 -1.01 -6.63
CA SER A 51 -7.10 -2.30 -7.29
C SER A 51 -8.23 -2.15 -8.32
N ALA A 52 -8.28 -3.02 -9.34
CA ALA A 52 -9.34 -2.97 -10.36
C ALA A 52 -10.76 -3.07 -9.76
N GLU A 53 -10.92 -3.75 -8.62
CA GLU A 53 -12.18 -3.79 -7.87
C GLU A 53 -12.53 -2.44 -7.23
N GLU A 54 -11.55 -1.79 -6.59
CA GLU A 54 -11.72 -0.45 -6.02
C GLU A 54 -11.98 0.62 -7.10
N GLU A 55 -11.30 0.52 -8.23
CA GLU A 55 -11.51 1.38 -9.40
C GLU A 55 -12.94 1.24 -9.93
N ALA A 56 -13.45 0.01 -10.07
CA ALA A 56 -14.82 -0.23 -10.52
C ALA A 56 -15.87 0.31 -9.54
N GLU A 57 -15.61 0.23 -8.24
CA GLU A 57 -16.51 0.78 -7.22
C GLU A 57 -16.49 2.31 -7.19
N VAL A 58 -15.31 2.92 -7.37
CA VAL A 58 -15.16 4.37 -7.53
C VAL A 58 -15.85 4.84 -8.80
N GLU A 59 -15.64 4.18 -9.94
CA GLU A 59 -16.32 4.50 -11.21
C GLU A 59 -17.84 4.39 -11.08
N ARG A 60 -18.35 3.31 -10.47
CA ARG A 60 -19.78 3.15 -10.22
C ARG A 60 -20.33 4.32 -9.40
N ARG A 61 -19.62 4.69 -8.32
CA ARG A 61 -20.03 5.79 -7.45
C ARG A 61 -19.95 7.16 -8.13
N LEU A 62 -18.97 7.37 -9.01
CA LEU A 62 -18.84 8.60 -9.81
C LEU A 62 -19.94 8.70 -10.88
N ARG A 63 -20.32 7.58 -11.50
CA ARG A 63 -21.47 7.50 -12.42
C ARG A 63 -22.79 7.78 -11.71
N ASP A 64 -22.99 7.21 -10.52
CA ASP A 64 -24.19 7.48 -9.70
C ASP A 64 -24.30 8.95 -9.28
N LEU A 65 -23.17 9.64 -9.12
CA LEU A 65 -23.09 11.06 -8.82
C LEU A 65 -23.12 11.96 -10.06
N GLY A 66 -23.11 11.39 -11.28
CA GLY A 66 -23.18 12.12 -12.54
C GLY A 66 -21.91 12.86 -12.95
N TYR A 67 -20.75 12.49 -12.40
CA TYR A 67 -19.45 13.10 -12.75
C TYR A 67 -18.85 12.53 -14.04
N ILE A 68 -19.28 11.34 -14.44
CA ILE A 68 -18.85 10.62 -15.63
C ILE A 68 -20.08 9.90 -16.24
N ASP A 69 -20.11 9.81 -17.56
CA ASP A 69 -21.17 9.17 -18.37
C ASP A 69 -20.85 7.67 -18.57
#